data_AF-A0A970M2S3-F1
#
_entry.id   AF-A0A970M2S3-F1
#
_cell.length_a   1.000
_cell.length_b   1.000
_cell.length_c   1.000
_cell.angle_alpha   90.00
_cell.angle_beta   90.00
_cell.angle_gamma   90.00
#
_symmetry.space_group_name_H-M   'P 1'
#
loop_
_entity.id
_entity.type
_entity.pdbx_description
1 polymer ?
#
loop_
_entity_poly.entity_id
_entity_poly.type
_entity_poly.pdbx_seq_one_letter_code
_entity_poly.pdbx_strand_id
1 'polypeptide(L)'
;MIPGDSVHLCQPGGGKSCGACCGLYNYADSRKASLSLRLHERTRLFREAVRGRGDLPAYAARILETEDPAKRYEVIYCCEYLGFIDPEERKVGCLLHPCGNGGEDLRDASFYGKELCAGHLCPSYHYLSREESLSLVHIVEDWYLYGLCVTDIDLVKTWFRLIADRVHEMPASRRFVVGPLRDISLRFFSLKLTWPYRSSDTNRLGKYYFDGSRYMTRPIDYGALGCEPSRFDGIFQSLASEFRHGGEIRRAEGLIQGYIDDFAARYGAE
;
A
#
# COMPACT_ATOMS: atom_id res chain seq x y z
N MET A 1 1.08 -9.64 -23.38
CA MET A 1 0.28 -10.88 -23.37
C MET A 1 -0.79 -10.69 -22.30
N ILE A 2 -2.04 -10.43 -22.70
CA ILE A 2 -3.19 -10.48 -21.78
C ILE A 2 -3.96 -11.76 -22.13
N PRO A 3 -3.86 -12.80 -21.31
CA PRO A 3 -4.87 -13.84 -21.23
C PRO A 3 -5.47 -13.88 -19.82
N GLY A 4 -6.78 -13.63 -19.75
CA GLY A 4 -7.80 -14.31 -18.92
C GLY A 4 -7.66 -14.59 -17.41
N ASP A 5 -6.48 -14.56 -16.77
CA ASP A 5 -6.29 -15.18 -15.44
C ASP A 5 -5.27 -14.47 -14.51
N SER A 6 -4.80 -13.28 -14.91
CA SER A 6 -3.85 -12.47 -14.12
C SER A 6 -4.55 -11.28 -13.47
N VAL A 7 -4.46 -11.20 -12.14
CA VAL A 7 -4.93 -10.04 -11.37
C VAL A 7 -3.99 -8.85 -11.61
N HIS A 8 -4.58 -7.71 -11.97
CA HIS A 8 -3.83 -6.46 -12.10
C HIS A 8 -3.72 -5.76 -10.74
N LEU A 9 -2.57 -5.87 -10.07
CA LEU A 9 -2.37 -5.36 -8.70
C LEU A 9 -2.69 -3.85 -8.53
N CYS A 10 -2.52 -3.00 -9.53
CA CYS A 10 -2.91 -1.59 -9.36
C CYS A 10 -4.44 -1.35 -9.35
N GLN A 11 -5.21 -2.24 -10.00
CA GLN A 11 -6.66 -2.11 -10.19
C GLN A 11 -7.34 -3.50 -10.11
N PRO A 12 -7.26 -4.20 -8.97
CA PRO A 12 -7.75 -5.58 -8.85
C PRO A 12 -9.28 -5.69 -8.72
N GLY A 13 -10.00 -4.57 -8.63
CA GLY A 13 -11.47 -4.53 -8.57
C GLY A 13 -12.05 -4.46 -7.14
N GLY A 14 -13.39 -4.43 -7.03
CA GLY A 14 -14.10 -4.48 -5.74
C GLY A 14 -13.68 -3.39 -4.74
N GLY A 15 -13.51 -2.14 -5.18
CA GLY A 15 -13.08 -1.01 -4.34
C GLY A 15 -11.61 -0.99 -3.94
N LYS A 16 -10.80 -1.95 -4.41
CA LYS A 16 -9.35 -1.96 -4.21
C LYS A 16 -8.65 -1.33 -5.40
N SER A 17 -7.61 -0.56 -5.12
CA SER A 17 -6.73 0.06 -6.10
C SER A 17 -5.47 0.57 -5.39
N CYS A 18 -4.41 0.82 -6.14
CA CYS A 18 -3.16 1.34 -5.58
C CYS A 18 -2.66 2.54 -6.40
N GLY A 19 -2.30 3.62 -5.71
CA GLY A 19 -1.71 4.84 -6.30
C GLY A 19 -0.23 5.05 -5.95
N ALA A 20 0.45 4.04 -5.42
CA ALA A 20 1.80 4.20 -4.86
C ALA A 20 2.84 4.70 -5.88
N CYS A 21 2.87 4.15 -7.09
CA CYS A 21 3.80 4.58 -8.15
C CYS A 21 3.47 6.00 -8.67
N CYS A 22 2.25 6.48 -8.43
CA CYS A 22 1.86 7.87 -8.70
C CYS A 22 2.22 8.81 -7.52
N GLY A 23 2.91 8.31 -6.49
CA GLY A 23 3.36 9.09 -5.33
C GLY A 23 2.33 9.27 -4.22
N LEU A 24 1.21 8.52 -4.23
CA LEU A 24 0.11 8.72 -3.27
C LEU A 24 0.54 8.68 -1.80
N TYR A 25 1.48 7.78 -1.47
CA TYR A 25 1.97 7.61 -0.11
C TYR A 25 3.25 8.41 0.19
N ASN A 26 3.70 9.23 -0.76
CA ASN A 26 4.89 10.07 -0.61
C ASN A 26 4.61 11.45 -0.02
N TYR A 27 3.33 11.86 0.12
CA TYR A 27 3.01 13.07 0.88
C TYR A 27 3.46 12.92 2.34
N ALA A 28 4.01 13.99 2.91
CA ALA A 28 4.42 14.02 4.32
C ALA A 28 3.21 13.64 5.21
N ASP A 29 2.08 14.29 4.98
CA ASP A 29 0.78 13.86 5.50
C ASP A 29 0.13 12.81 4.59
N SER A 30 0.45 11.54 4.86
CA SER A 30 -0.12 10.39 4.15
C SER A 30 -1.28 9.73 4.91
N ARG A 31 -1.92 10.41 5.87
CA ARG A 31 -3.09 9.85 6.59
C ARG A 31 -4.24 9.62 5.63
N LYS A 32 -5.01 8.54 5.83
CA LYS A 32 -6.16 8.19 4.96
C LYS A 32 -7.10 9.37 4.72
N ALA A 33 -7.49 10.09 5.78
CA ALA A 33 -8.40 11.23 5.68
C ALA A 33 -7.82 12.37 4.82
N SER A 34 -6.56 12.72 5.02
CA SER A 34 -5.87 13.77 4.26
C SER A 34 -5.72 13.39 2.78
N LEU A 35 -5.34 12.14 2.50
CA LEU A 35 -5.25 11.64 1.13
C LEU A 35 -6.63 11.55 0.46
N SER A 36 -7.67 11.12 1.18
CA SER A 36 -9.05 11.11 0.67
C SER A 36 -9.51 12.50 0.27
N LEU A 37 -9.29 13.52 1.12
CA LEU A 37 -9.65 14.90 0.80
C LEU A 37 -8.90 15.41 -0.44
N ARG A 38 -7.60 15.13 -0.53
CA ARG A 38 -6.76 15.49 -1.69
C ARG A 38 -7.30 14.86 -2.98
N LEU A 39 -7.56 13.55 -2.95
CA LEU A 39 -8.09 12.81 -4.09
C LEU A 39 -9.48 13.31 -4.50
N HIS A 40 -10.34 13.62 -3.52
CA HIS A 40 -11.67 14.20 -3.74
C HIS A 40 -11.57 15.54 -4.48
N GLU A 41 -10.80 16.50 -3.95
CA GLU A 41 -10.66 17.83 -4.55
C GLU A 41 -10.05 17.77 -5.95
N ARG A 42 -9.01 16.95 -6.16
CA ARG A 42 -8.43 16.72 -7.49
C ARG A 42 -9.47 16.22 -8.47
N THR A 43 -10.28 15.25 -8.06
CA THR A 43 -11.31 14.64 -8.91
C THR A 43 -12.40 15.63 -9.24
N ARG A 44 -12.88 16.38 -8.24
CA ARG A 44 -13.90 17.41 -8.39
C ARG A 44 -13.44 18.50 -9.37
N LEU A 45 -12.25 19.06 -9.13
CA LEU A 45 -11.66 20.09 -9.97
C LEU A 45 -11.43 19.61 -11.41
N PHE A 46 -10.99 18.36 -11.59
CA PHE A 46 -10.77 17.80 -12.92
C PHE A 46 -12.08 17.71 -13.68
N ARG A 47 -13.14 17.18 -13.06
CA ARG A 47 -14.48 17.08 -13.65
C ARG A 47 -15.08 18.45 -13.95
N GLU A 48 -14.81 19.46 -13.13
CA GLU A 48 -15.31 20.81 -13.35
C GLU A 48 -14.58 21.56 -14.47
N ALA A 49 -13.24 21.49 -14.50
CA ALA A 49 -12.42 22.38 -15.31
C ALA A 49 -11.89 21.75 -16.61
N VAL A 50 -11.76 20.42 -16.68
CA VAL A 50 -11.16 19.76 -17.86
C VAL A 50 -12.24 19.35 -18.84
N ARG A 51 -12.17 19.88 -20.06
CA ARG A 51 -13.01 19.52 -21.22
C ARG A 51 -12.20 18.94 -22.36
N GLY A 52 -10.89 19.19 -22.39
CA GLY A 52 -9.95 18.54 -23.30
C GLY A 52 -8.49 18.78 -22.90
N ARG A 53 -7.56 18.36 -23.76
CA ARG A 53 -6.09 18.48 -23.52
C ARG A 53 -5.63 19.89 -23.18
N GLY A 54 -6.26 20.91 -23.77
CA GLY A 54 -5.90 22.32 -23.55
C GLY A 54 -6.06 22.79 -22.10
N ASP A 55 -6.93 22.12 -21.31
CA ASP A 55 -7.23 22.52 -19.93
C ASP A 55 -6.27 21.89 -18.90
N LEU A 56 -5.51 20.86 -19.31
CA LEU A 56 -4.66 20.08 -18.42
C LEU A 56 -3.53 20.89 -17.75
N PRO A 57 -2.85 21.84 -18.43
CA PRO A 57 -1.85 22.67 -17.79
C PRO A 57 -2.44 23.59 -16.72
N ALA A 58 -3.61 24.17 -16.97
CA ALA A 58 -4.29 25.04 -16.01
C ALA A 58 -4.77 24.25 -14.79
N TYR A 59 -5.30 23.05 -14.99
CA TYR A 59 -5.64 22.12 -13.91
C TYR A 59 -4.41 21.78 -13.05
N ALA A 60 -3.29 21.37 -13.68
CA ALA A 60 -2.08 20.98 -12.97
C ALA A 60 -1.50 22.14 -12.15
N ALA A 61 -1.41 23.34 -12.75
CA ALA A 61 -0.96 24.55 -12.06
C ALA A 61 -1.81 24.82 -10.81
N ARG A 62 -3.14 24.73 -10.93
CA ARG A 62 -4.05 24.92 -9.80
C ARG A 62 -3.82 23.90 -8.68
N ILE A 63 -3.60 22.63 -9.00
CA ILE A 63 -3.28 21.60 -7.99
C ILE A 63 -1.96 21.92 -7.28
N LEU A 64 -0.92 22.29 -8.03
CA LEU A 64 0.39 22.62 -7.48
C LEU A 64 0.38 23.89 -6.61
N GLU A 65 -0.49 24.86 -6.92
CA GLU A 65 -0.64 26.10 -6.15
C GLU A 65 -1.46 25.92 -4.86
N THR A 66 -2.42 24.99 -4.86
CA THR A 66 -3.41 24.88 -3.77
C THR A 66 -3.08 23.78 -2.76
N GLU A 67 -2.32 22.77 -3.16
CA GLU A 67 -2.01 21.65 -2.29
C GLU A 67 -0.67 21.81 -1.59
N ASP A 68 -0.58 21.32 -0.34
CA ASP A 68 0.69 21.18 0.36
C ASP A 68 1.61 20.22 -0.43
N PRO A 69 2.78 20.70 -0.92
CA PRO A 69 3.71 19.91 -1.70
C PRO A 69 4.67 19.10 -0.83
N ALA A 70 4.59 19.16 0.50
CA ALA A 70 5.51 18.48 1.40
C ALA A 70 5.55 16.96 1.14
N LYS A 71 6.76 16.47 0.87
CA LYS A 71 7.04 15.06 0.56
C LYS A 71 7.85 14.40 1.67
N ARG A 72 7.75 13.08 1.74
CA ARG A 72 8.62 12.22 2.54
C ARG A 72 9.96 12.03 1.84
N TYR A 73 9.95 11.90 0.52
CA TYR A 73 11.12 11.68 -0.30
C TYR A 73 11.07 12.54 -1.57
N GLU A 74 12.06 13.40 -1.76
CA GLU A 74 12.01 14.44 -2.81
C GLU A 74 12.00 13.86 -4.23
N VAL A 75 12.65 12.71 -4.42
CA VAL A 75 12.83 12.08 -5.73
C VAL A 75 11.54 11.42 -6.24
N ILE A 76 10.62 11.02 -5.35
CA ILE A 76 9.35 10.43 -5.78
C ILE A 76 8.40 11.56 -6.19
N TYR A 77 8.02 11.56 -7.47
CA TYR A 77 7.03 12.50 -7.98
C TYR A 77 5.62 12.17 -7.47
N CYS A 78 4.91 13.20 -7.02
CA CYS A 78 3.53 13.12 -6.56
C CYS A 78 2.61 13.62 -7.67
N CYS A 79 2.06 12.70 -8.46
CA CYS A 79 1.30 13.03 -9.66
C CYS A 79 -0.02 13.75 -9.31
N GLU A 80 -0.19 14.95 -9.84
CA GLU A 80 -1.35 15.84 -9.73
C GLU A 80 -2.61 15.23 -10.33
N TYR A 81 -2.47 14.31 -11.30
CA TYR A 81 -3.58 13.66 -11.99
C TYR A 81 -4.06 12.36 -11.33
N LEU A 82 -3.60 12.06 -10.12
CA LEU A 82 -4.13 10.94 -9.33
C LEU A 82 -5.37 11.41 -8.56
N GLY A 83 -6.50 10.73 -8.77
CA GLY A 83 -7.79 11.02 -8.12
C GLY A 83 -8.64 9.77 -7.93
N PHE A 84 -9.91 9.95 -7.58
CA PHE A 84 -10.94 8.90 -7.57
C PHE A 84 -11.49 8.66 -8.97
N ILE A 85 -11.55 7.40 -9.36
CA ILE A 85 -11.96 6.96 -10.72
C ILE A 85 -13.34 6.28 -10.73
N ASP A 86 -14.04 6.31 -9.61
CA ASP A 86 -15.41 5.83 -9.44
C ASP A 86 -16.28 6.89 -8.74
N PRO A 87 -17.61 6.86 -8.95
CA PRO A 87 -18.53 7.78 -8.29
C PRO A 87 -18.57 7.63 -6.76
N GLU A 88 -18.37 6.41 -6.25
CA GLU A 88 -18.42 6.12 -4.82
C GLU A 88 -17.12 6.47 -4.07
N GLU A 89 -16.10 6.98 -4.77
CA GLU A 89 -14.80 7.36 -4.21
C GLU A 89 -14.09 6.22 -3.46
N ARG A 90 -14.21 5.00 -4.00
CA ARG A 90 -13.59 3.81 -3.43
C ARG A 90 -12.33 3.40 -4.17
N LYS A 91 -12.14 3.82 -5.41
CA LYS A 91 -10.99 3.47 -6.25
C LYS A 91 -10.20 4.71 -6.64
N VAL A 92 -8.90 4.67 -6.38
CA VAL A 92 -7.93 5.66 -6.82
C VAL A 92 -7.33 5.25 -8.16
N GLY A 93 -7.00 6.23 -9.00
CA GLY A 93 -6.42 5.97 -10.31
C GLY A 93 -6.10 7.25 -11.07
N CYS A 94 -5.54 7.07 -12.26
CA CYS A 94 -5.14 8.19 -13.10
C CYS A 94 -6.36 8.79 -13.80
N LEU A 95 -6.61 10.08 -13.56
CA LEU A 95 -7.67 10.86 -14.20
C LEU A 95 -7.42 11.08 -15.70
N LEU A 96 -6.19 10.84 -16.18
CA LEU A 96 -5.82 10.92 -17.59
C LEU A 96 -5.95 9.59 -18.33
N HIS A 97 -6.23 8.49 -17.62
CA HIS A 97 -6.24 7.16 -18.23
C HIS A 97 -7.37 7.02 -19.26
N PRO A 98 -7.14 6.37 -20.41
CA PRO A 98 -8.17 6.23 -21.46
C PRO A 98 -9.44 5.51 -20.97
N CYS A 99 -9.32 4.61 -20.00
CA CYS A 99 -10.49 3.98 -19.37
C CYS A 99 -11.43 4.95 -18.65
N GLY A 100 -10.94 6.13 -18.26
CA GLY A 100 -11.72 7.19 -17.61
C GLY A 100 -12.15 8.32 -18.55
N ASN A 101 -11.62 8.39 -19.78
CA ASN A 101 -11.79 9.52 -20.69
C ASN A 101 -12.29 9.09 -22.08
N GLY A 102 -13.26 8.17 -22.15
CA GLY A 102 -13.87 7.76 -23.43
C GLY A 102 -12.89 7.14 -24.43
N GLY A 103 -11.79 6.56 -23.95
CA GLY A 103 -10.72 5.99 -24.78
C GLY A 103 -9.61 6.96 -25.16
N GLU A 104 -9.75 8.26 -24.88
CA GLU A 104 -8.69 9.22 -25.14
C GLU A 104 -7.58 9.10 -24.08
N ASP A 105 -6.36 8.81 -24.53
CA ASP A 105 -5.20 8.70 -23.65
C ASP A 105 -4.55 10.08 -23.44
N LEU A 106 -4.78 10.66 -22.27
CA LEU A 106 -4.29 12.00 -21.93
C LEU A 106 -2.97 11.98 -21.14
N ARG A 107 -2.39 10.80 -20.90
CA ARG A 107 -1.25 10.61 -19.98
C ARG A 107 0.03 11.32 -20.40
N ASP A 108 0.15 11.73 -21.66
CA ASP A 108 1.26 12.57 -22.15
C ASP A 108 1.35 13.93 -21.44
N ALA A 109 0.28 14.39 -20.79
CA ALA A 109 0.31 15.60 -19.97
C ALA A 109 0.96 15.40 -18.59
N SER A 110 1.12 14.16 -18.13
CA SER A 110 1.75 13.87 -16.83
C SER A 110 3.26 13.86 -16.91
N PHE A 111 3.93 14.12 -15.78
CA PHE A 111 5.40 14.07 -15.66
C PHE A 111 6.03 12.77 -16.22
N TYR A 112 5.42 11.62 -15.95
CA TYR A 112 5.94 10.34 -16.42
C TYR A 112 5.63 10.06 -17.90
N GLY A 113 4.61 10.72 -18.47
CA GLY A 113 4.16 10.48 -19.83
C GLY A 113 3.50 9.11 -20.05
N LYS A 114 2.89 8.92 -21.23
CA LYS A 114 2.13 7.71 -21.56
C LYS A 114 2.97 6.44 -21.55
N GLU A 115 4.18 6.47 -22.11
CA GLU A 115 5.02 5.28 -22.29
C GLU A 115 5.43 4.67 -20.94
N LEU A 116 6.00 5.46 -20.03
CA LEU A 116 6.38 4.99 -18.71
C LEU A 116 5.15 4.58 -17.89
N CYS A 117 4.07 5.37 -17.91
CA CYS A 117 2.86 5.02 -17.19
C CYS A 117 2.21 3.71 -17.67
N ALA A 118 2.28 3.41 -18.97
CA ALA A 118 1.70 2.19 -19.54
C ALA A 118 2.56 0.94 -19.31
N GLY A 119 3.90 1.10 -19.30
CA GLY A 119 4.84 -0.01 -19.17
C GLY A 119 5.26 -0.34 -17.73
N HIS A 120 5.01 0.54 -16.76
CA HIS A 120 5.52 0.38 -15.41
C HIS A 120 4.74 -0.66 -14.58
N LEU A 121 5.44 -1.71 -14.16
CA LEU A 121 5.00 -2.65 -13.13
C LEU A 121 5.91 -2.53 -11.91
N CYS A 122 5.33 -2.35 -10.73
CA CYS A 122 6.11 -2.21 -9.50
C CYS A 122 6.74 -3.56 -9.09
N PRO A 123 7.75 -3.56 -8.21
CA PRO A 123 8.40 -4.79 -7.74
C PRO A 123 7.44 -5.88 -7.24
N SER A 124 6.26 -5.52 -6.72
CA SER A 124 5.26 -6.48 -6.25
C SER A 124 4.77 -7.43 -7.33
N TYR A 125 4.74 -7.01 -8.60
CA TYR A 125 4.41 -7.89 -9.73
C TYR A 125 5.48 -8.96 -9.99
N HIS A 126 6.71 -8.74 -9.54
CA HIS A 126 7.83 -9.64 -9.77
C HIS A 126 8.13 -10.54 -8.58
N TYR A 127 7.94 -10.02 -7.36
CA TYR A 127 8.31 -10.72 -6.13
C TYR A 127 7.15 -11.45 -5.45
N LEU A 128 5.91 -10.93 -5.52
CA LEU A 128 4.77 -11.63 -4.95
C LEU A 128 4.38 -12.80 -5.85
N SER A 129 4.14 -13.95 -5.24
CA SER A 129 3.59 -15.09 -5.96
C SER A 129 2.14 -14.81 -6.35
N ARG A 130 1.61 -15.59 -7.29
CA ARG A 130 0.19 -15.51 -7.66
C ARG A 130 -0.72 -15.76 -6.45
N GLU A 131 -0.41 -16.76 -5.63
CA GLU A 131 -1.22 -17.09 -4.44
C GLU A 131 -1.19 -15.97 -3.40
N GLU A 132 -0.03 -15.38 -3.13
CA GLU A 132 0.07 -14.24 -2.20
C GLU A 132 -0.70 -13.02 -2.72
N SER A 133 -0.57 -12.73 -4.01
CA SER A 133 -1.26 -11.63 -4.68
C SER A 133 -2.79 -11.77 -4.62
N LEU A 134 -3.30 -12.94 -4.98
CA LEU A 134 -4.74 -13.22 -4.93
C LEU A 134 -5.27 -13.22 -3.49
N SER A 135 -4.53 -13.85 -2.57
CA SER A 135 -4.88 -13.83 -1.15
C SER A 135 -4.99 -12.40 -0.64
N LEU A 136 -4.01 -11.54 -0.92
CA LEU A 136 -4.05 -10.13 -0.50
C LEU A 136 -5.26 -9.37 -1.08
N VAL A 137 -5.60 -9.62 -2.34
CA VAL A 137 -6.79 -9.05 -2.99
C VAL A 137 -8.10 -9.52 -2.35
N HIS A 138 -8.16 -10.76 -1.85
CA HIS A 138 -9.32 -11.27 -1.13
C HIS A 138 -9.42 -10.74 0.32
N ILE A 139 -8.26 -10.56 0.97
CA ILE A 139 -8.17 -10.15 2.38
C ILE A 139 -8.54 -8.68 2.57
N VAL A 140 -7.96 -7.78 1.77
CA VAL A 140 -8.07 -6.33 2.00
C VAL A 140 -9.21 -5.74 1.16
N GLU A 141 -9.95 -4.77 1.70
CA GLU A 141 -11.19 -4.30 1.06
C GLU A 141 -11.10 -2.90 0.45
N ASP A 142 -10.23 -2.04 0.96
CA ASP A 142 -10.16 -0.63 0.56
C ASP A 142 -8.81 -0.25 -0.06
N TRP A 143 -8.83 0.77 -0.92
CA TRP A 143 -7.65 1.27 -1.63
C TRP A 143 -6.49 1.65 -0.72
N TYR A 144 -6.77 2.18 0.49
CA TYR A 144 -5.72 2.75 1.33
C TYR A 144 -4.90 1.65 1.99
N LEU A 145 -5.55 0.73 2.72
CA LEU A 145 -4.84 -0.40 3.31
C LEU A 145 -4.25 -1.30 2.21
N TYR A 146 -4.98 -1.52 1.12
CA TYR A 146 -4.51 -2.38 0.04
C TYR A 146 -3.21 -1.85 -0.58
N GLY A 147 -3.14 -0.56 -0.91
CA GLY A 147 -1.93 0.02 -1.48
C GLY A 147 -0.75 0.05 -0.50
N LEU A 148 -0.98 0.24 0.80
CA LEU A 148 0.05 0.12 1.84
C LEU A 148 0.59 -1.31 1.97
N CYS A 149 -0.25 -2.33 1.81
CA CYS A 149 0.15 -3.73 1.92
C CYS A 149 0.78 -4.25 0.63
N VAL A 150 0.19 -3.97 -0.54
CA VAL A 150 0.67 -4.51 -1.82
C VAL A 150 2.06 -4.00 -2.16
N THR A 151 2.42 -2.80 -1.69
CA THR A 151 3.77 -2.24 -1.88
C THR A 151 4.77 -2.67 -0.83
N ASP A 152 4.33 -3.33 0.25
CA ASP A 152 5.20 -3.91 1.26
C ASP A 152 5.34 -5.42 1.05
N ILE A 153 6.23 -5.77 0.11
CA ILE A 153 6.54 -7.14 -0.26
C ILE A 153 6.99 -7.96 0.95
N ASP A 154 7.80 -7.37 1.84
CA ASP A 154 8.37 -8.08 2.97
C ASP A 154 7.29 -8.44 4.00
N LEU A 155 6.35 -7.53 4.27
CA LEU A 155 5.22 -7.84 5.15
C LEU A 155 4.41 -9.00 4.61
N VAL A 156 4.02 -8.93 3.33
CA VAL A 156 3.17 -9.94 2.68
C VAL A 156 3.88 -11.29 2.67
N LYS A 157 5.13 -11.33 2.21
CA LYS A 157 5.96 -12.55 2.19
C LYS A 157 6.14 -13.14 3.58
N THR A 158 6.46 -12.30 4.56
CA THR A 158 6.71 -12.77 5.92
C THR A 158 5.45 -13.33 6.55
N TRP A 159 4.30 -12.68 6.37
CA TRP A 159 3.02 -13.21 6.86
C TRP A 159 2.69 -14.57 6.27
N PHE A 160 2.71 -14.69 4.93
CA PHE A 160 2.38 -15.94 4.26
C PHE A 160 3.37 -17.06 4.59
N ARG A 161 4.66 -16.76 4.71
CA ARG A 161 5.65 -17.72 5.20
C ARG A 161 5.32 -18.20 6.61
N LEU A 162 5.06 -17.29 7.55
CA LEU A 162 4.82 -17.64 8.96
C LEU A 162 3.57 -18.52 9.14
N ILE A 163 2.47 -18.19 8.45
CA ILE A 163 1.27 -19.03 8.52
C ILE A 163 1.48 -20.36 7.80
N ALA A 164 2.19 -20.37 6.67
CA ALA A 164 2.47 -21.59 5.93
C ALA A 164 3.37 -22.55 6.73
N ASP A 165 4.42 -22.03 7.36
CA ASP A 165 5.28 -22.78 8.27
C ASP A 165 4.46 -23.39 9.41
N ARG A 166 3.48 -22.62 9.94
CA ARG A 166 2.65 -23.02 11.09
C ARG A 166 1.62 -24.10 10.75
N VAL A 167 1.09 -24.09 9.53
CA VAL A 167 0.07 -25.06 9.06
C VAL A 167 0.64 -26.13 8.13
N HIS A 168 1.94 -26.09 7.88
CA HIS A 168 2.72 -27.03 7.05
C HIS A 168 2.34 -27.07 5.56
N GLU A 169 1.69 -26.04 5.04
CA GLU A 169 1.44 -25.84 3.61
C GLU A 169 1.15 -24.36 3.30
N MET A 170 1.28 -23.95 2.04
CA MET A 170 0.86 -22.61 1.60
C MET A 170 -0.67 -22.56 1.47
N PRO A 171 -1.39 -21.74 2.26
CA PRO A 171 -2.84 -21.61 2.14
C PRO A 171 -3.26 -21.14 0.74
N ALA A 172 -4.17 -21.86 0.10
CA ALA A 172 -4.71 -21.47 -1.21
C ALA A 172 -5.51 -20.17 -1.11
N SER A 173 -5.37 -19.28 -2.08
CA SER A 173 -5.98 -17.94 -2.08
C SER A 173 -7.51 -17.95 -1.93
N ARG A 174 -8.19 -18.98 -2.46
CA ARG A 174 -9.63 -19.19 -2.28
C ARG A 174 -10.09 -19.26 -0.81
N ARG A 175 -9.22 -19.67 0.11
CA ARG A 175 -9.52 -19.75 1.55
C ARG A 175 -9.65 -18.36 2.21
N PHE A 176 -9.25 -17.30 1.51
CA PHE A 176 -9.33 -15.94 2.00
C PHE A 176 -10.49 -15.14 1.41
N VAL A 177 -11.36 -15.75 0.60
CA VAL A 177 -12.50 -15.06 -0.04
C VAL A 177 -13.50 -14.57 1.01
N VAL A 178 -13.80 -15.41 2.00
CA VAL A 178 -14.68 -15.14 3.14
C VAL A 178 -14.25 -15.99 4.34
N GLY A 179 -14.76 -15.67 5.53
CA GLY A 179 -14.61 -16.53 6.71
C GLY A 179 -13.45 -16.14 7.62
N PRO A 180 -13.20 -16.94 8.67
CA PRO A 180 -12.29 -16.58 9.75
C PRO A 180 -10.84 -16.37 9.31
N LEU A 181 -10.34 -17.15 8.34
CA LEU A 181 -8.96 -17.01 7.86
C LEU A 181 -8.70 -15.65 7.20
N ARG A 182 -9.70 -15.18 6.44
CA ARG A 182 -9.72 -13.82 5.88
C ARG A 182 -9.72 -12.78 6.99
N ASP A 183 -10.63 -12.90 7.95
CA ASP A 183 -10.81 -11.89 9.00
C ASP A 183 -9.58 -11.77 9.91
N ILE A 184 -8.95 -12.91 10.24
CA ILE A 184 -7.69 -12.94 11.01
C ILE A 184 -6.58 -12.22 10.24
N SER A 185 -6.43 -12.55 8.95
CA SER A 185 -5.41 -11.94 8.10
C SER A 185 -5.67 -10.45 7.88
N LEU A 186 -6.92 -10.04 7.73
CA LEU A 186 -7.29 -8.62 7.61
C LEU A 186 -6.93 -7.86 8.89
N ARG A 187 -7.19 -8.42 10.08
CA ARG A 187 -6.77 -7.82 11.34
C ARG A 187 -5.25 -7.71 11.45
N PHE A 188 -4.51 -8.73 11.00
CA PHE A 188 -3.05 -8.67 10.93
C PHE A 188 -2.56 -7.55 10.00
N PHE A 189 -3.04 -7.48 8.76
CA PHE A 189 -2.62 -6.43 7.83
C PHE A 189 -3.04 -5.04 8.31
N SER A 190 -4.16 -4.93 9.03
CA SER A 190 -4.64 -3.67 9.64
C SER A 190 -3.68 -3.10 10.69
N LEU A 191 -2.70 -3.87 11.18
CA LEU A 191 -1.62 -3.32 12.00
C LEU A 191 -0.83 -2.23 11.27
N LYS A 192 -0.83 -2.20 9.93
CA LYS A 192 -0.33 -1.06 9.15
C LYS A 192 -0.96 0.28 9.54
N LEU A 193 -2.13 0.26 10.16
CA LEU A 193 -2.86 1.45 10.60
C LEU A 193 -2.83 1.61 12.13
N THR A 194 -2.88 0.49 12.86
CA THR A 194 -3.14 0.49 14.31
C THR A 194 -1.97 0.05 15.17
N TRP A 195 -0.80 -0.23 14.58
CA TRP A 195 0.37 -0.72 15.32
C TRP A 195 0.77 0.22 16.47
N PRO A 196 0.76 -0.25 17.74
CA PRO A 196 0.98 0.61 18.90
C PRO A 196 2.44 1.03 19.09
N TYR A 197 3.39 0.32 18.49
CA TYR A 197 4.82 0.62 18.58
C TYR A 197 5.35 1.33 17.32
N ARG A 198 4.46 1.94 16.53
CA ARG A 198 4.83 2.68 15.32
C ARG A 198 5.60 3.95 15.70
N SER A 199 6.73 4.17 15.05
CA SER A 199 7.49 5.42 15.17
C SER A 199 6.66 6.64 14.73
N SER A 200 6.84 7.78 15.40
CA SER A 200 6.18 9.04 15.05
C SER A 200 6.84 9.78 13.88
N ASP A 201 7.97 9.29 13.37
CA ASP A 201 8.74 9.95 12.31
C ASP A 201 7.95 10.08 11.00
N THR A 202 7.74 11.32 10.55
CA THR A 202 7.00 11.63 9.31
C THR A 202 7.73 11.13 8.05
N ASN A 203 9.06 11.02 8.11
CA ASN A 203 9.92 10.61 7.00
C ASN A 203 10.12 9.08 6.95
N ARG A 204 9.25 8.31 7.62
CA ARG A 204 9.30 6.85 7.64
C ARG A 204 8.05 6.25 7.01
N LEU A 205 8.22 5.39 6.01
CA LEU A 205 7.14 4.59 5.43
C LEU A 205 7.56 3.11 5.44
N GLY A 206 7.04 2.38 6.43
CA GLY A 206 7.45 0.99 6.69
C GLY A 206 8.93 0.89 7.05
N LYS A 207 9.66 0.00 6.34
CA LYS A 207 11.09 -0.21 6.56
C LYS A 207 11.98 0.94 6.07
N TYR A 208 11.44 1.83 5.23
CA TYR A 208 12.21 2.91 4.62
C TYR A 208 12.18 4.18 5.47
N TYR A 209 13.37 4.74 5.66
CA TYR A 209 13.62 6.05 6.22
C TYR A 209 14.22 6.95 5.14
N PHE A 210 13.72 8.18 5.02
CA PHE A 210 14.11 9.12 3.97
C PHE A 210 14.87 10.30 4.57
N ASP A 211 16.15 10.47 4.20
CA ASP A 211 17.01 11.58 4.64
C ASP A 211 17.02 12.77 3.65
N GLY A 212 15.96 12.89 2.85
CA GLY A 212 15.86 13.82 1.73
C GLY A 212 16.03 13.10 0.38
N SER A 213 17.26 12.71 0.03
CA SER A 213 17.59 12.13 -1.30
C SER A 213 18.16 10.72 -1.27
N ARG A 214 18.39 10.13 -0.09
CA ARG A 214 18.74 8.71 0.07
C ARG A 214 17.65 7.98 0.83
N TYR A 215 17.47 6.71 0.48
CA TYR A 215 16.69 5.78 1.28
C TYR A 215 17.63 4.97 2.17
N MET A 216 17.28 4.87 3.45
CA MET A 216 17.95 4.02 4.42
C MET A 216 16.93 3.08 5.05
N THR A 217 17.42 1.98 5.62
CA THR A 217 16.64 1.21 6.59
C THR A 217 17.06 1.63 7.99
N ARG A 218 16.10 1.70 8.92
CA ARG A 218 16.38 1.96 10.34
C ARG A 218 16.25 0.65 11.10
N PRO A 219 17.33 -0.15 11.22
CA PRO A 219 17.27 -1.44 11.90
C PRO A 219 16.91 -1.26 13.38
N ILE A 220 16.32 -2.30 13.96
CA ILE A 220 16.05 -2.34 15.40
C ILE A 220 17.32 -2.80 16.11
N ASP A 221 17.84 -1.99 17.01
CA ASP A 221 19.01 -2.35 17.82
C ASP A 221 18.58 -3.22 19.02
N TYR A 222 18.43 -4.52 18.76
CA TYR A 222 18.03 -5.50 19.77
C TYR A 222 19.04 -5.60 20.93
N GLY A 223 20.34 -5.42 20.64
CA GLY A 223 21.40 -5.45 21.64
C GLY A 223 21.26 -4.32 22.66
N ALA A 224 20.99 -3.10 22.18
CA ALA A 224 20.69 -1.96 23.06
C ALA A 224 19.39 -2.16 23.87
N LEU A 225 18.46 -2.98 23.37
CA LEU A 225 17.21 -3.32 24.04
C LEU A 225 17.33 -4.53 24.99
N GLY A 226 18.53 -5.11 25.07
CA GLY A 226 18.87 -6.20 25.99
C GLY A 226 18.25 -7.54 25.59
N CYS A 227 18.07 -7.81 24.30
CA CYS A 227 17.55 -9.08 23.81
C CYS A 227 18.15 -9.49 22.46
N GLU A 228 17.93 -10.75 22.10
CA GLU A 228 18.28 -11.25 20.77
C GLU A 228 17.32 -10.70 19.69
N PRO A 229 17.73 -10.70 18.41
CA PRO A 229 16.85 -10.37 17.30
C PRO A 229 15.58 -11.23 17.29
N SER A 230 14.43 -10.56 17.15
CA SER A 230 13.16 -11.25 17.06
C SER A 230 13.01 -11.98 15.72
N ARG A 231 12.42 -13.18 15.73
CA ARG A 231 12.01 -13.87 14.50
C ARG A 231 10.94 -13.12 13.70
N PHE A 232 10.32 -12.09 14.29
CA PHE A 232 9.35 -11.20 13.65
C PHE A 232 9.97 -9.87 13.21
N ASP A 233 11.31 -9.73 13.18
CA ASP A 233 11.99 -8.48 12.76
C ASP A 233 11.43 -7.94 11.44
N GLY A 234 11.29 -8.78 10.40
CA GLY A 234 10.73 -8.34 9.11
C GLY A 234 9.34 -7.69 9.22
N ILE A 235 8.47 -8.19 10.11
CA ILE A 235 7.17 -7.57 10.40
C ILE A 235 7.36 -6.25 11.15
N PHE A 236 8.21 -6.22 12.17
CA PHE A 236 8.47 -5.00 12.93
C PHE A 236 9.07 -3.88 12.06
N GLN A 237 9.99 -4.21 11.16
CA GLN A 237 10.51 -3.25 10.17
C GLN A 237 9.38 -2.71 9.28
N SER A 238 8.54 -3.60 8.74
CA SER A 238 7.40 -3.26 7.88
C SER A 238 6.35 -2.38 8.59
N LEU A 239 6.16 -2.57 9.89
CA LEU A 239 5.25 -1.77 10.72
C LEU A 239 5.87 -0.48 11.22
N ALA A 240 7.11 -0.17 10.81
CA ALA A 240 7.86 1.00 11.25
C ALA A 240 8.03 1.02 12.79
N SER A 241 8.30 -0.14 13.39
CA SER A 241 8.42 -0.28 14.84
C SER A 241 9.56 0.57 15.41
N GLU A 242 9.32 1.09 16.61
CA GLU A 242 10.29 1.72 17.50
C GLU A 242 9.97 1.27 18.93
N PHE A 243 10.93 0.63 19.57
CA PHE A 243 10.79 0.04 20.90
C PHE A 243 11.72 0.74 21.89
N ARG A 244 11.28 0.88 23.14
CA ARG A 244 12.03 1.55 24.22
C ARG A 244 12.82 0.57 25.08
N HIS A 245 12.34 -0.67 25.20
CA HIS A 245 13.00 -1.71 25.98
C HIS A 245 12.50 -3.11 25.57
N GLY A 246 13.25 -4.17 25.89
CA GLY A 246 12.92 -5.55 25.52
C GLY A 246 11.52 -6.05 25.98
N GLY A 247 10.94 -5.45 27.02
CA GLY A 247 9.55 -5.75 27.42
C GLY A 247 8.49 -5.38 26.36
N GLU A 248 8.72 -4.36 25.54
CA GLU A 248 7.81 -4.01 24.44
C GLU A 248 7.94 -4.98 23.28
N ILE A 249 9.17 -5.43 22.99
CA ILE A 249 9.42 -6.47 21.99
C ILE A 249 8.63 -7.73 22.35
N ARG A 250 8.74 -8.23 23.58
CA ARG A 250 8.00 -9.44 24.00
C ARG A 250 6.48 -9.30 23.84
N ARG A 251 5.92 -8.12 24.14
CA ARG A 251 4.49 -7.85 23.93
C ARG A 251 4.13 -7.79 22.45
N ALA A 252 4.97 -7.15 21.63
CA ALA A 252 4.82 -7.10 20.18
C ALA A 252 4.86 -8.50 19.57
N GLU A 253 5.81 -9.33 19.99
CA GLU A 253 5.93 -10.73 19.58
C GLU A 253 4.69 -11.54 19.95
N GLY A 254 4.18 -11.38 21.18
CA GLY A 254 2.95 -12.05 21.62
C GLY A 254 1.73 -11.67 20.77
N LEU A 255 1.63 -10.41 20.37
CA LEU A 255 0.55 -9.95 19.49
C LEU A 255 0.65 -10.58 18.09
N ILE A 256 1.84 -10.58 17.46
CA ILE A 256 2.03 -11.21 16.14
C ILE A 256 1.79 -12.72 16.22
N GLN A 257 2.29 -13.36 17.27
CA GLN A 257 2.10 -14.79 17.51
C GLN A 257 0.61 -15.15 17.69
N GLY A 258 -0.15 -14.31 18.38
CA GLY A 258 -1.60 -14.50 18.55
C GLY A 258 -2.34 -14.60 17.21
N TYR A 259 -2.01 -13.77 16.22
CA TYR A 259 -2.60 -13.88 14.88
C TYR A 259 -2.25 -15.20 14.17
N ILE A 260 -1.01 -15.67 14.34
CA ILE A 260 -0.54 -16.93 13.73
C ILE A 260 -1.24 -18.14 14.37
N ASP A 261 -1.37 -18.14 15.70
CA ASP A 261 -2.04 -19.22 16.43
C ASP A 261 -3.54 -19.24 16.17
N ASP A 262 -4.20 -18.07 16.14
CA ASP A 262 -5.60 -17.94 15.74
C ASP A 262 -5.81 -18.48 14.32
N PHE A 263 -4.93 -18.13 13.39
CA PHE A 263 -4.99 -18.63 12.01
C PHE A 263 -4.91 -20.15 11.98
N ALA A 264 -3.91 -20.73 12.64
CA ALA A 264 -3.68 -22.16 12.67
C ALA A 264 -4.83 -22.94 13.32
N ALA A 265 -5.41 -22.40 14.40
CA ALA A 265 -6.55 -23.01 15.09
C ALA A 265 -7.81 -23.10 14.21
N ARG A 266 -7.99 -22.15 13.28
CA ARG A 266 -9.12 -22.16 12.33
C ARG A 266 -8.80 -22.90 11.03
N TYR A 267 -7.53 -23.04 10.68
CA TYR A 267 -7.10 -23.64 9.42
C TYR A 267 -7.51 -25.11 9.28
N GLY A 268 -7.45 -25.89 10.36
CA GLY A 268 -7.84 -27.30 10.37
C GLY A 268 -9.33 -27.57 10.64
N ALA A 269 -10.13 -26.53 10.87
CA ALA A 269 -11.56 -26.64 11.16
C ALA A 269 -12.47 -26.39 9.92
N GLU A 270 -11.86 -25.95 8.81
CA GLU A 270 -12.46 -25.72 7.49
C GLU A 270 -11.93 -26.75 6.48
#